data_AF-A0A357C8D5-F1
#
_entry.id   AF-A0A357C8D5-F1
#
_cell.length_a   1.000
_cell.length_b   1.000
_cell.length_c   1.000
_cell.angle_alpha   90.00
_cell.angle_beta   90.00
_cell.angle_gamma   90.00
#
_symmetry.space_group_name_H-M   'P 1'
#
loop_
_entity.id
_entity.type
_entity.pdbx_description
1 polymer ?
#
loop_
_entity_poly.entity_id
_entity_poly.type
_entity_poly.pdbx_seq_one_letter_code
_entity_poly.pdbx_strand_id
1 'polypeptide(L)'
;TGGTASAVKRKVVIIFAGAVDLKDIIAADAPAFNHFKEQSTWGIMNVRTAGAFTPENAYATLGSNSRAFGTAEAGRNFGAGERLESGTAGEVFERYTGSSVHEQEVVVIDYPRLLKANARTLHPPLLGAFGSALEQAGIRIAVCGNADTNSKSGREFILALMNASGKIAMGSLGDDLLRKNAARPYGIQTDYERLWRTVSDFWESADCLAV
;
A
#
# COMPACT_ATOMS: atom_id res chain seq x y z
N THR A 1 2.48 -43.50 13.37
CA THR A 1 2.16 -42.19 13.95
C THR A 1 2.74 -41.11 13.04
N GLY A 2 1.97 -40.69 12.03
CA GLY A 2 2.42 -39.69 11.06
C GLY A 2 2.28 -38.30 11.65
N GLY A 3 3.41 -37.65 11.97
CA GLY A 3 3.43 -36.24 12.34
C GLY A 3 2.99 -35.42 11.14
N THR A 4 1.87 -34.71 11.27
CA THR A 4 1.47 -33.66 10.34
C THR A 4 2.53 -32.57 10.40
N ALA A 5 3.42 -32.54 9.41
CA ALA A 5 4.26 -31.37 9.18
C ALA A 5 3.33 -30.17 9.00
N SER A 6 3.41 -29.21 9.93
CA SER A 6 2.73 -27.92 9.79
C SER A 6 3.12 -27.34 8.44
N ALA A 7 2.16 -27.17 7.54
CA ALA A 7 2.42 -26.60 6.23
C ALA A 7 2.95 -25.18 6.45
N VAL A 8 4.23 -24.95 6.12
CA VAL A 8 4.86 -23.63 6.25
C VAL A 8 4.00 -22.63 5.50
N LYS A 9 3.39 -21.70 6.24
CA LYS A 9 2.53 -20.68 5.67
C LYS A 9 3.41 -19.72 4.87
N ARG A 10 3.31 -19.78 3.54
CA ARG A 10 4.08 -18.91 2.65
C ARG A 10 3.66 -17.46 2.86
N LYS A 11 4.63 -16.57 2.93
CA LYS A 11 4.44 -15.12 3.05
C LYS A 11 4.91 -14.44 1.78
N VAL A 12 4.24 -13.36 1.41
CA VAL A 12 4.70 -12.42 0.39
C VAL A 12 4.96 -11.09 1.06
N VAL A 13 6.15 -10.52 0.83
CA VAL A 13 6.51 -9.17 1.27
C VAL A 13 6.70 -8.31 0.03
N ILE A 14 5.95 -7.22 -0.06
CA ILE A 14 6.04 -6.22 -1.13
C ILE A 14 6.68 -4.98 -0.51
N ILE A 15 7.73 -4.46 -1.14
CA ILE A 15 8.41 -3.24 -0.68
C ILE A 15 8.23 -2.18 -1.75
N PHE A 16 7.58 -1.07 -1.39
CA PHE A 16 7.41 0.10 -2.23
C PHE A 16 8.51 1.13 -1.94
N ALA A 17 9.61 1.03 -2.67
CA ALA A 17 10.72 1.97 -2.58
C ALA A 17 10.64 3.03 -3.69
N GLY A 18 10.14 4.22 -3.35
CA GLY A 18 10.08 5.35 -4.27
C GLY A 18 11.47 5.86 -4.66
N ALA A 19 11.62 6.31 -5.92
CA ALA A 19 12.86 6.88 -6.45
C ALA A 19 14.10 5.97 -6.36
N VAL A 20 13.89 4.65 -6.37
CA VAL A 20 14.94 3.64 -6.49
C VAL A 20 14.86 3.03 -7.89
N ASP A 21 15.96 3.06 -8.64
CA ASP A 21 16.06 2.40 -9.93
C ASP A 21 16.88 1.09 -9.86
N LEU A 22 16.94 0.36 -10.98
CA LEU A 22 17.68 -0.90 -11.05
C LEU A 22 19.18 -0.71 -10.79
N LYS A 23 19.76 0.43 -11.17
CA LYS A 23 21.18 0.70 -10.95
C LYS A 23 21.46 0.91 -9.47
N ASP A 24 20.56 1.60 -8.76
CA ASP A 24 20.64 1.76 -7.31
C ASP A 24 20.65 0.38 -6.61
N ILE A 25 19.74 -0.52 -7.02
CA ILE A 25 19.66 -1.89 -6.48
C ILE A 25 20.96 -2.68 -6.78
N ILE A 26 21.47 -2.62 -8.01
CA ILE A 26 22.69 -3.33 -8.37
C ILE A 26 23.90 -2.80 -7.57
N ALA A 27 24.02 -1.48 -7.45
CA ALA A 27 25.13 -0.80 -6.80
C ALA A 27 25.07 -0.87 -5.26
N ALA A 28 23.90 -1.12 -4.67
CA ALA A 28 23.75 -1.21 -3.23
C ALA A 28 24.61 -2.32 -2.64
N ASP A 29 25.53 -1.95 -1.75
CA ASP A 29 26.44 -2.87 -1.07
C ASP A 29 26.07 -2.95 0.41
N ALA A 30 25.25 -3.94 0.75
CA ALA A 30 24.84 -4.25 2.11
C ALA A 30 24.74 -5.78 2.27
N PRO A 31 25.20 -6.39 3.37
CA PRO A 31 25.27 -7.85 3.50
C PRO A 31 23.95 -8.58 3.23
N ALA A 32 22.85 -8.08 3.82
CA ALA A 32 21.52 -8.67 3.63
C ALA A 32 21.03 -8.51 2.17
N PHE A 33 21.36 -7.39 1.54
CA PHE A 33 20.96 -7.12 0.16
C PHE A 33 21.78 -7.95 -0.84
N ASN A 34 23.08 -8.09 -0.62
CA ASN A 34 23.95 -8.97 -1.41
C ASN A 34 23.45 -10.41 -1.36
N HIS A 35 23.12 -10.90 -0.17
CA HIS A 35 22.51 -12.22 -0.01
C HIS A 35 21.18 -12.35 -0.78
N PHE A 36 20.29 -11.34 -0.69
CA PHE A 36 19.05 -11.31 -1.47
C PHE A 36 19.30 -11.34 -2.98
N LYS A 37 20.27 -10.56 -3.48
CA LYS A 37 20.63 -10.50 -4.91
C LYS A 37 21.13 -11.85 -5.42
N GLU A 38 21.94 -12.57 -4.63
CA GLU A 38 22.50 -13.88 -4.99
C GLU A 38 21.48 -15.02 -4.95
N GLN A 39 20.47 -14.92 -4.09
CA GLN A 39 19.46 -15.98 -3.87
C GLN A 39 18.11 -15.71 -4.57
N SER A 40 18.03 -14.68 -5.41
CA SER A 40 16.78 -14.28 -6.08
C SER A 40 16.87 -14.35 -7.59
N THR A 41 15.70 -14.46 -8.24
CA THR A 41 15.54 -14.24 -9.68
C THR A 41 14.90 -12.88 -9.91
N TRP A 42 15.35 -12.19 -10.95
CA TRP A 42 14.96 -10.82 -11.22
C TRP A 42 13.99 -10.77 -12.40
N GLY A 43 12.91 -10.03 -12.22
CA GLY A 43 11.97 -9.70 -13.28
C GLY A 43 11.72 -8.20 -13.27
N ILE A 44 11.67 -7.60 -14.46
CA ILE A 44 11.37 -6.18 -14.61
C ILE A 44 9.99 -6.06 -15.25
N MET A 45 9.14 -5.21 -14.67
CA MET A 45 7.84 -4.86 -15.22
C MET A 45 7.75 -3.36 -15.51
N ASN A 46 6.93 -2.97 -16.47
CA ASN A 46 6.61 -1.58 -16.74
C ASN A 46 5.12 -1.35 -16.45
N VAL A 47 4.83 -0.33 -15.63
CA VAL A 47 3.47 0.10 -15.30
C VAL A 47 3.06 1.23 -16.24
N ARG A 48 2.43 0.89 -17.36
CA ARG A 48 1.87 1.89 -18.29
C ARG A 48 0.55 2.42 -17.72
N THR A 49 0.55 3.66 -17.28
CA THR A 49 -0.61 4.30 -16.66
C THR A 49 -1.61 4.85 -17.70
N ALA A 50 -2.81 5.24 -17.24
CA ALA A 50 -3.82 5.85 -18.12
C ALA A 50 -3.52 7.32 -18.49
N GLY A 51 -2.56 7.95 -17.79
CA GLY A 51 -2.13 9.33 -17.99
C GLY A 51 -0.62 9.50 -17.81
N ALA A 52 -0.22 10.60 -17.16
CA ALA A 52 1.19 10.80 -16.80
C ALA A 52 1.68 9.70 -15.84
N PHE A 53 2.99 9.46 -15.85
CA PHE A 53 3.62 8.58 -14.88
C PHE A 53 3.76 9.33 -13.55
N THR A 54 2.82 9.10 -12.64
CA THR A 54 2.79 9.67 -11.29
C THR A 54 2.52 8.55 -10.27
N PRO A 55 2.90 8.70 -9.00
CA PRO A 55 2.61 7.70 -7.97
C PRO A 55 1.12 7.31 -7.91
N GLU A 56 0.24 8.31 -7.99
CA GLU A 56 -1.21 8.13 -7.94
C GLU A 56 -1.70 7.21 -9.08
N ASN A 57 -1.26 7.48 -10.31
CA ASN A 57 -1.63 6.67 -11.47
C ASN A 57 -0.93 5.30 -11.48
N ALA A 58 0.32 5.22 -11.01
CA ALA A 58 1.11 4.01 -11.00
C ALA A 58 0.53 2.98 -10.02
N TYR A 59 0.24 3.38 -8.78
CA TYR A 59 -0.35 2.49 -7.79
C TYR A 59 -1.79 2.12 -8.14
N ALA A 60 -2.59 3.06 -8.66
CA ALA A 60 -3.93 2.74 -9.16
C ALA A 60 -3.88 1.68 -10.28
N THR A 61 -2.94 1.82 -11.23
CA THR A 61 -2.76 0.87 -12.33
C THR A 61 -2.26 -0.49 -11.84
N LEU A 62 -1.35 -0.50 -10.86
CA LEU A 62 -0.82 -1.75 -10.28
C LEU A 62 -1.91 -2.55 -9.57
N GLY A 63 -2.84 -1.86 -8.89
CA GLY A 63 -3.96 -2.49 -8.19
C GLY A 63 -5.15 -2.86 -9.09
N SER A 64 -5.18 -2.39 -10.34
CA SER A 64 -6.25 -2.67 -11.30
C SER A 64 -5.89 -3.74 -12.33
N ASN A 65 -6.88 -4.17 -13.12
CA ASN A 65 -6.68 -5.12 -14.21
C ASN A 65 -6.19 -4.48 -15.53
N SER A 66 -6.18 -3.16 -15.62
CA SER A 66 -5.77 -2.40 -16.79
C SER A 66 -5.26 -1.01 -16.36
N ARG A 67 -5.03 -0.10 -17.31
CA ARG A 67 -4.51 1.24 -17.01
C ARG A 67 -5.55 2.05 -16.23
N ALA A 68 -5.14 2.66 -15.13
CA ALA A 68 -6.03 3.47 -14.30
C ALA A 68 -5.47 4.87 -14.04
N PHE A 69 -6.38 5.78 -13.71
CA PHE A 69 -6.09 7.09 -13.15
C PHE A 69 -6.16 7.01 -11.62
N GLY A 70 -5.17 7.60 -10.96
CA GLY A 70 -5.33 8.04 -9.58
C GLY A 70 -6.04 9.39 -9.53
N THR A 71 -6.21 9.91 -8.32
CA THR A 71 -6.78 11.24 -8.05
C THR A 71 -5.73 12.13 -7.40
N ALA A 72 -5.98 13.44 -7.34
CA ALA A 72 -5.11 14.36 -6.61
C ALA A 72 -5.06 14.08 -5.08
N GLU A 73 -6.09 13.42 -4.54
CA GLU A 73 -6.18 13.06 -3.11
C GLU A 73 -5.65 11.65 -2.84
N ALA A 74 -5.15 10.92 -3.85
CA ALA A 74 -4.68 9.54 -3.69
C ALA A 74 -3.58 9.39 -2.64
N GLY A 75 -2.83 10.45 -2.31
CA GLY A 75 -1.84 10.42 -1.23
C GLY A 75 -2.45 10.47 0.18
N ARG A 76 -3.76 10.74 0.32
CA ARG A 76 -4.49 10.92 1.58
C ARG A 76 -5.37 9.71 1.88
N ASN A 77 -4.73 8.57 2.12
CA ASN A 77 -5.39 7.36 2.61
C ASN A 77 -5.11 7.18 4.10
N PHE A 78 -6.04 6.54 4.81
CA PHE A 78 -6.05 6.57 6.27
C PHE A 78 -6.33 5.20 6.85
N GLY A 79 -5.77 4.93 8.03
CA GLY A 79 -6.29 3.86 8.88
C GLY A 79 -7.69 4.26 9.37
N ALA A 80 -8.61 3.31 9.50
CA ALA A 80 -10.01 3.59 9.84
C ALA A 80 -10.17 4.37 11.16
N GLY A 81 -9.32 4.10 12.15
CA GLY A 81 -9.30 4.79 13.44
C GLY A 81 -8.65 6.18 13.44
N GLU A 82 -8.00 6.60 12.35
CA GLU A 82 -7.30 7.89 12.27
C GLU A 82 -8.29 9.04 12.36
N ARG A 83 -7.95 10.08 13.14
CA ARG A 83 -8.86 11.21 13.40
C ARG A 83 -8.76 12.25 12.28
N LEU A 84 -9.90 12.56 11.69
CA LEU A 84 -10.13 13.65 10.76
C LEU A 84 -10.99 14.74 11.42
N GLU A 85 -11.16 15.87 10.74
CA GLU A 85 -11.92 17.01 11.26
C GLU A 85 -13.38 16.67 11.65
N SER A 86 -13.98 15.68 10.99
CA SER A 86 -15.39 15.30 11.15
C SER A 86 -15.60 13.90 11.74
N GLY A 87 -14.63 13.37 12.48
CA GLY A 87 -14.70 12.04 13.10
C GLY A 87 -13.51 11.17 12.73
N THR A 88 -13.67 9.85 12.80
CA THR A 88 -12.64 8.92 12.30
C THR A 88 -12.70 8.82 10.77
N ALA A 89 -11.60 8.39 10.14
CA ALA A 89 -11.57 8.15 8.70
C ALA A 89 -12.59 7.08 8.27
N GLY A 90 -12.80 6.04 9.09
CA GLY A 90 -13.84 5.04 8.88
C GLY A 90 -15.24 5.64 8.85
N GLU A 91 -15.58 6.49 9.83
CA GLU A 91 -16.89 7.18 9.87
C GLU A 91 -17.09 8.11 8.65
N VAL A 92 -16.04 8.81 8.21
CA VAL A 92 -16.09 9.64 7.01
C VAL A 92 -16.30 8.78 5.76
N PHE A 93 -15.56 7.68 5.64
CA PHE A 93 -15.66 6.75 4.52
C PHE A 93 -17.05 6.11 4.43
N GLU A 94 -17.62 5.69 5.56
CA GLU A 94 -18.99 5.18 5.66
C GLU A 94 -20.01 6.21 5.16
N ARG A 95 -19.86 7.50 5.52
CA ARG A 95 -20.73 8.57 5.00
C ARG A 95 -20.63 8.75 3.49
N TYR A 96 -19.45 8.55 2.91
CA TYR A 96 -19.21 8.75 1.46
C TYR A 96 -19.63 7.55 0.62
N THR A 97 -19.59 6.35 1.18
CA THR A 97 -19.74 5.10 0.43
C THR A 97 -20.90 4.22 0.87
N GLY A 98 -21.44 4.44 2.07
CA GLY A 98 -22.42 3.57 2.72
C GLY A 98 -21.86 2.21 3.16
N SER A 99 -20.54 2.00 3.08
CA SER A 99 -19.90 0.71 3.37
C SER A 99 -19.26 0.72 4.75
N SER A 100 -19.64 -0.21 5.63
CA SER A 100 -19.10 -0.31 6.99
C SER A 100 -17.59 -0.57 7.00
N VAL A 101 -16.91 0.00 8.00
CA VAL A 101 -15.45 -0.09 8.14
C VAL A 101 -15.07 -0.67 9.52
N HIS A 102 -14.19 -1.65 9.54
CA HIS A 102 -13.60 -2.19 10.76
C HIS A 102 -12.38 -1.37 11.19
N GLU A 103 -12.11 -1.29 12.50
CA GLU A 103 -11.07 -0.43 13.08
C GLU A 103 -9.66 -0.67 12.49
N GLN A 104 -9.34 -1.91 12.13
CA GLN A 104 -8.04 -2.29 11.57
C GLN A 104 -7.92 -1.97 10.08
N GLU A 105 -9.02 -1.69 9.38
CA GLU A 105 -9.00 -1.48 7.94
C GLU A 105 -8.30 -0.17 7.57
N VAL A 106 -7.74 -0.14 6.37
CA VAL A 106 -7.31 1.09 5.70
C VAL A 106 -8.34 1.45 4.65
N VAL A 107 -8.65 2.74 4.53
CA VAL A 107 -9.66 3.26 3.61
C VAL A 107 -9.08 4.25 2.61
N VAL A 108 -9.54 4.14 1.37
CA VAL A 108 -9.29 5.14 0.32
C VAL A 108 -10.37 6.21 0.43
N ILE A 109 -10.08 7.29 1.16
CA ILE A 109 -11.11 8.25 1.58
C ILE A 109 -11.89 8.85 0.41
N ASP A 110 -11.22 9.04 -0.72
CA ASP A 110 -11.78 9.66 -1.91
C ASP A 110 -12.25 8.63 -2.95
N TYR A 111 -12.52 7.38 -2.53
CA TYR A 111 -12.92 6.28 -3.41
C TYR A 111 -14.03 6.63 -4.41
N PRO A 112 -15.13 7.35 -4.05
CA PRO A 112 -16.12 7.78 -5.03
C PRO A 112 -15.57 8.67 -6.16
N ARG A 113 -14.58 9.51 -5.85
CA ARG A 113 -13.89 10.35 -6.85
C ARG A 113 -12.98 9.50 -7.73
N LEU A 114 -12.28 8.52 -7.16
CA LEU A 114 -11.45 7.57 -7.90
C LEU A 114 -12.28 6.75 -8.90
N LEU A 115 -13.44 6.25 -8.49
CA LEU A 115 -14.40 5.59 -9.38
C LEU A 115 -14.83 6.53 -10.53
N LYS A 116 -15.23 7.76 -10.20
CA LYS A 116 -15.67 8.75 -11.19
C LYS A 116 -14.57 9.11 -12.20
N ALA A 117 -13.32 9.18 -11.76
CA ALA A 117 -12.17 9.48 -12.63
C ALA A 117 -11.93 8.39 -13.68
N ASN A 118 -12.27 7.13 -13.36
CA ASN A 118 -12.04 5.98 -14.24
C ASN A 118 -13.27 5.54 -15.05
N ALA A 119 -14.47 6.01 -14.71
CA ALA A 119 -15.73 5.63 -15.35
C ALA A 119 -15.91 6.12 -16.79
N ARG A 120 -15.15 7.11 -17.25
CA ARG A 120 -15.32 7.77 -18.56
C ARG A 120 -14.47 7.18 -19.69
N THR A 121 -13.87 6.01 -19.48
CA THR A 121 -13.04 5.35 -20.50
C THR A 121 -13.87 4.31 -21.27
N LEU A 122 -13.47 4.00 -22.52
CA LEU A 122 -14.16 2.99 -23.34
C LEU A 122 -14.19 1.60 -22.67
N HIS A 123 -13.14 1.30 -21.91
CA HIS A 123 -13.00 0.09 -21.11
C HIS A 123 -12.58 0.48 -19.68
N PRO A 124 -13.55 0.78 -18.79
CA PRO A 124 -13.25 1.14 -17.42
C PRO A 124 -12.39 0.08 -16.72
N PRO A 125 -11.28 0.47 -16.07
CA PRO A 125 -10.48 -0.47 -15.29
C PRO A 125 -11.29 -1.00 -14.10
N LEU A 126 -11.05 -2.25 -13.75
CA LEU A 126 -11.50 -2.83 -12.49
C LEU A 126 -10.53 -2.39 -11.39
N LEU A 127 -10.88 -1.30 -10.71
CA LEU A 127 -10.12 -0.78 -9.57
C LEU A 127 -10.13 -1.78 -8.40
N GLY A 128 -8.98 -1.97 -7.78
CA GLY A 128 -8.81 -2.91 -6.67
C GLY A 128 -8.92 -4.39 -7.04
N ALA A 129 -8.85 -4.71 -8.35
CA ALA A 129 -8.91 -6.08 -8.83
C ALA A 129 -7.80 -6.97 -8.24
N PHE A 130 -6.60 -6.42 -8.04
CA PHE A 130 -5.49 -7.18 -7.45
C PHE A 130 -5.77 -7.51 -5.98
N GLY A 131 -6.13 -6.51 -5.17
CA GLY A 131 -6.49 -6.72 -3.76
C GLY A 131 -7.67 -7.68 -3.60
N SER A 132 -8.73 -7.50 -4.39
CA SER A 132 -9.88 -8.41 -4.38
C SER A 132 -9.53 -9.85 -4.80
N ALA A 133 -8.64 -10.04 -5.77
CA ALA A 133 -8.22 -11.38 -6.18
C ALA A 133 -7.45 -12.09 -5.05
N LEU A 134 -6.61 -11.38 -4.31
CA LEU A 134 -5.91 -11.91 -3.14
C LEU A 134 -6.90 -12.28 -2.03
N GLU A 135 -7.85 -11.40 -1.72
CA GLU A 135 -8.90 -11.67 -0.72
C GLU A 135 -9.76 -12.89 -1.08
N GLN A 136 -10.18 -13.01 -2.35
CA GLN A 136 -10.95 -14.16 -2.85
C GLN A 136 -10.15 -15.47 -2.77
N ALA A 137 -8.83 -15.41 -2.87
CA ALA A 137 -7.93 -16.54 -2.66
C ALA A 137 -7.66 -16.85 -1.18
N GLY A 138 -8.28 -16.10 -0.24
CA GLY A 138 -8.06 -16.25 1.20
C GLY A 138 -6.73 -15.69 1.69
N ILE A 139 -6.07 -14.84 0.90
CA ILE A 139 -4.81 -14.18 1.28
C ILE A 139 -5.14 -12.93 2.06
N ARG A 140 -4.69 -12.88 3.32
CA ARG A 140 -4.89 -11.72 4.20
C ARG A 140 -3.82 -10.67 3.91
N ILE A 141 -4.23 -9.45 3.60
CA ILE A 141 -3.32 -8.35 3.27
C ILE A 141 -3.18 -7.42 4.48
N ALA A 142 -1.95 -7.02 4.79
CA ALA A 142 -1.66 -5.90 5.68
C ALA A 142 -0.69 -4.92 5.03
N VAL A 143 -0.88 -3.62 5.30
CA VAL A 143 -0.04 -2.54 4.76
C VAL A 143 0.55 -1.69 5.87
N CYS A 144 1.83 -1.33 5.77
CA CYS A 144 2.55 -0.60 6.80
C CYS A 144 3.45 0.45 6.15
N GLY A 145 3.18 1.73 6.26
CA GLY A 145 4.07 2.69 5.63
C GLY A 145 3.53 4.10 5.62
N ASN A 146 4.43 5.07 5.65
CA ASN A 146 4.10 6.47 5.56
C ASN A 146 5.21 7.19 4.82
N ALA A 147 4.88 7.77 3.66
CA ALA A 147 5.79 8.60 2.87
C ALA A 147 5.33 10.08 2.85
N ASP A 148 4.54 10.48 3.85
CA ASP A 148 4.17 11.87 4.06
C ASP A 148 5.41 12.73 4.26
N THR A 149 5.32 13.94 3.71
CA THR A 149 6.29 15.01 3.90
C THR A 149 5.66 16.11 4.74
N ASN A 150 6.41 17.17 5.03
CA ASN A 150 5.87 18.33 5.74
C ASN A 150 4.78 19.10 4.97
N SER A 151 4.61 18.85 3.67
CA SER A 151 3.70 19.62 2.80
C SER A 151 2.79 18.78 1.92
N LYS A 152 3.05 17.48 1.76
CA LYS A 152 2.26 16.57 0.92
C LYS A 152 2.14 15.19 1.60
N SER A 153 0.93 14.63 1.59
CA SER A 153 0.70 13.22 1.94
C SER A 153 1.17 12.27 0.84
N GLY A 154 1.81 11.16 1.22
CA GLY A 154 2.48 10.21 0.33
C GLY A 154 1.98 8.77 0.47
N ARG A 155 0.69 8.59 0.76
CA ARG A 155 0.09 7.27 1.05
C ARG A 155 -0.60 6.66 -0.19
N GLU A 156 -0.16 7.01 -1.40
CA GLU A 156 -0.75 6.52 -2.66
C GLU A 156 -0.61 5.01 -2.86
N PHE A 157 0.38 4.38 -2.20
CA PHE A 157 0.66 2.95 -2.33
C PHE A 157 -0.52 2.05 -1.92
N ILE A 158 -1.44 2.57 -1.11
CA ILE A 158 -2.71 1.91 -0.75
C ILE A 158 -3.54 1.54 -1.98
N LEU A 159 -3.49 2.35 -3.04
CA LEU A 159 -4.25 2.08 -4.27
C LEU A 159 -3.82 0.77 -4.96
N ALA A 160 -2.60 0.30 -4.72
CA ALA A 160 -2.12 -0.96 -5.30
C ALA A 160 -2.77 -2.20 -4.69
N LEU A 161 -3.25 -2.12 -3.45
CA LEU A 161 -3.71 -3.28 -2.68
C LEU A 161 -5.13 -3.17 -2.13
N MET A 162 -5.79 -2.01 -2.29
CA MET A 162 -7.21 -1.90 -1.99
C MET A 162 -8.02 -2.94 -2.77
N ASN A 163 -9.10 -3.43 -2.16
CA ASN A 163 -10.10 -4.22 -2.84
C ASN A 163 -11.08 -3.33 -3.63
N ALA A 164 -12.00 -3.96 -4.36
CA ALA A 164 -13.04 -3.30 -5.14
C ALA A 164 -14.07 -2.49 -4.30
N SER A 165 -13.94 -2.47 -2.98
CA SER A 165 -14.68 -1.58 -2.08
C SER A 165 -13.83 -0.41 -1.58
N GLY A 166 -12.59 -0.25 -2.05
CA GLY A 166 -11.71 0.84 -1.63
C GLY A 166 -11.11 0.65 -0.23
N LYS A 167 -10.99 -0.60 0.23
CA LYS A 167 -10.51 -0.94 1.57
C LYS A 167 -9.37 -1.96 1.54
N ILE A 168 -8.59 -2.02 2.61
CA ILE A 168 -7.64 -3.09 2.90
C ILE A 168 -7.92 -3.59 4.31
N ALA A 169 -7.88 -4.91 4.51
CA ALA A 169 -8.26 -5.56 5.77
C ALA A 169 -7.50 -5.04 7.01
N MET A 170 -6.21 -4.75 6.87
CA MET A 170 -5.34 -4.36 7.98
C MET A 170 -4.31 -3.33 7.52
N GLY A 171 -3.99 -2.35 8.35
CA GLY A 171 -2.79 -1.56 8.14
C GLY A 171 -2.49 -0.48 9.16
N SER A 172 -1.33 0.15 9.00
CA SER A 172 -0.85 1.25 9.83
C SER A 172 -0.09 2.25 8.97
N LEU A 173 -0.57 3.49 8.96
CA LEU A 173 -0.09 4.58 8.10
C LEU A 173 0.21 5.87 8.88
N GLY A 174 0.15 5.81 10.22
CA GLY A 174 0.16 6.99 11.06
C GLY A 174 1.50 7.73 11.06
N ASP A 175 1.46 8.96 11.58
CA ASP A 175 2.65 9.80 11.76
C ASP A 175 3.64 9.21 12.77
N ASP A 176 3.22 8.23 13.58
CA ASP A 176 4.10 7.48 14.48
C ASP A 176 5.16 6.67 13.73
N LEU A 177 4.95 6.38 12.45
CA LEU A 177 5.95 5.77 11.55
C LEU A 177 7.02 6.77 11.06
N LEU A 178 6.87 8.05 11.41
CA LEU A 178 7.77 9.13 11.01
C LEU A 178 8.43 9.76 12.23
N ARG A 179 9.69 10.18 12.05
CA ARG A 179 10.44 10.96 13.03
C ARG A 179 11.07 12.19 12.39
N LYS A 180 11.19 13.27 13.16
CA LYS A 180 11.89 14.48 12.71
C LYS A 180 13.38 14.18 12.57
N ASN A 181 13.95 14.58 11.44
CA ASN A 181 15.38 14.51 11.17
C ASN A 181 15.78 15.64 10.20
N ALA A 182 16.34 16.72 10.74
CA ALA A 182 16.74 17.90 9.95
C ALA A 182 17.82 17.61 8.90
N ALA A 183 18.57 16.51 9.02
CA ALA A 183 19.58 16.09 8.05
C ALA A 183 18.99 15.31 6.86
N ARG A 184 17.66 15.12 6.80
CA ARG A 184 16.96 14.38 5.74
C ARG A 184 16.02 15.29 4.96
N PRO A 185 15.69 14.95 3.70
CA PRO A 185 14.70 15.69 2.92
C PRO A 185 13.42 15.95 3.71
N TYR A 186 12.87 17.15 3.59
CA TYR A 186 11.68 17.63 4.32
C TYR A 186 11.81 17.64 5.85
N GLY A 187 13.00 17.40 6.39
CA GLY A 187 13.24 17.34 7.83
C GLY A 187 12.61 16.11 8.50
N ILE A 188 12.29 15.06 7.73
CA ILE A 188 11.54 13.88 8.17
C ILE A 188 12.28 12.62 7.72
N GLN A 189 12.16 11.55 8.51
CA GLN A 189 12.67 10.22 8.19
C GLN A 189 11.67 9.17 8.70
N THR A 190 11.56 8.04 8.00
CA THR A 190 10.93 6.84 8.55
C THR A 190 11.57 6.44 9.87
N ASP A 191 10.75 6.13 10.87
CA ASP A 191 11.18 5.44 12.07
C ASP A 191 11.24 3.93 11.77
N TYR A 192 12.41 3.44 11.37
CA TYR A 192 12.59 2.04 10.99
C TYR A 192 12.35 1.06 12.14
N GLU A 193 12.59 1.47 13.39
CA GLU A 193 12.30 0.65 14.56
C GLU A 193 10.80 0.51 14.77
N ARG A 194 10.05 1.61 14.64
CA ARG A 194 8.59 1.57 14.67
C ARG A 194 8.04 0.74 13.52
N LEU A 195 8.50 0.99 12.29
CA LEU A 195 8.05 0.26 11.10
C LEU A 195 8.28 -1.25 11.23
N TRP A 196 9.46 -1.66 11.73
CA TRP A 196 9.76 -3.07 11.95
C TRP A 196 8.83 -3.72 12.98
N ARG A 197 8.50 -3.02 14.07
CA ARG A 197 7.51 -3.51 15.05
C ARG A 197 6.14 -3.68 14.41
N THR A 198 5.68 -2.68 13.66
CA THR A 198 4.40 -2.75 12.93
C THR A 198 4.34 -3.95 11.98
N VAL A 199 5.41 -4.19 11.20
CA VAL A 199 5.50 -5.37 10.33
C VAL A 199 5.48 -6.66 11.13
N SER A 200 6.17 -6.70 12.28
CA SER A 200 6.20 -7.87 13.18
C SER A 200 4.82 -8.17 13.78
N ASP A 201 4.06 -7.14 14.15
CA ASP A 201 2.71 -7.28 14.72
C ASP A 201 1.73 -7.89 13.71
N PHE A 202 1.88 -7.58 12.43
CA PHE A 202 1.09 -8.17 11.35
C PHE A 202 1.63 -9.51 10.83
N TRP A 203 2.80 -9.97 11.28
CA TRP A 203 3.47 -11.12 10.69
C TRP A 203 2.62 -12.39 10.74
N GLU A 204 1.95 -12.65 11.87
CA GLU A 204 1.11 -13.84 12.05
C GLU A 204 -0.28 -13.70 11.38
N SER A 205 -0.82 -12.48 11.34
CA SER A 205 -2.17 -12.20 10.84
C SER A 205 -2.24 -11.94 9.33
N ALA A 206 -1.14 -11.55 8.69
CA ALA A 206 -1.08 -11.26 7.25
C ALA A 206 -0.35 -12.34 6.47
N ASP A 207 -0.80 -12.62 5.25
CA ASP A 207 -0.15 -13.53 4.30
C ASP A 207 0.58 -12.76 3.20
N CYS A 208 0.10 -11.54 2.91
CA CYS A 208 0.77 -10.54 2.10
C CYS A 208 1.00 -9.27 2.94
N LEU A 209 2.25 -8.85 3.08
CA LEU A 209 2.64 -7.62 3.78
C LEU A 209 3.21 -6.64 2.76
N ALA A 210 2.66 -5.44 2.70
CA ALA A 210 3.26 -4.36 1.90
C ALA A 210 3.78 -3.23 2.76
N VAL A 211 4.99 -2.77 2.44
CA VAL A 211 5.76 -1.79 3.19
C VAL A 211 6.20 -0.64 2.30
#